data_AF-A0AAN6MGG9-F1
#
_entry.id   AF-A0AAN6MGG9-F1
#
_cell.length_a   1.000
_cell.length_b   1.000
_cell.length_c   1.000
_cell.angle_alpha   90.00
_cell.angle_beta   90.00
_cell.angle_gamma   90.00
#
_symmetry.space_group_name_H-M   'P 1'
#
loop_
_entity.id
_entity.type
_entity.pdbx_description
1 polymer ?
#
loop_
_entity_poly.entity_id
_entity_poly.type
_entity_poly.pdbx_seq_one_letter_code
_entity_poly.pdbx_strand_id
1 'polypeptide(L)'
;MMLYATGFNAWNQLQFDSGQSDANAFEDAEDEPNDLESFTCVLDQDVDRVSPFFSYTIAHLSNGQDLIAGSLPKDHARLRALKRPPTLFAEASNGIVAVVDPSTGVLHQHPSLSSLVANDPPTHTFPNLTPITQLLAYSTGFAALTSTSEVLTWGDERYPACLGREPTPERPANLPTPLPSLTSLPTGPITTFSCCGSTLAALTAGNDLYVWGSTTAAGQRGPLLPDLSPDGIPTPVVIFDENDDDRDQEGKDILDVAVGEEHMVVLTTAGEVFVVGGNGSGQLGTGGWRRVRLEGVVRKGRRVKGVAAGARSSFLLVD
;
A
#
# COMPACT_ATOMS: atom_id res chain seq x y z
N MET A 1 6.35 -17.87 -2.39
CA MET A 1 5.93 -17.73 -0.98
C MET A 1 4.45 -18.06 -0.85
N MET A 2 4.00 -18.65 0.26
CA MET A 2 2.56 -18.77 0.58
C MET A 2 1.97 -17.40 0.92
N LEU A 3 0.68 -17.19 0.61
CA LEU A 3 -0.04 -15.97 0.96
C LEU A 3 -0.99 -16.22 2.13
N TYR A 4 -0.82 -15.44 3.19
CA TYR A 4 -1.74 -15.37 4.31
C TYR A 4 -2.47 -14.03 4.28
N ALA A 5 -3.75 -14.00 4.64
CA ALA A 5 -4.55 -12.79 4.69
C ALA A 5 -5.45 -12.72 5.93
N THR A 6 -5.83 -11.50 6.32
CA THR A 6 -6.80 -11.18 7.36
C THR A 6 -7.54 -9.89 6.99
N GLY A 7 -8.71 -9.65 7.58
CA GLY A 7 -9.52 -8.44 7.40
C GLY A 7 -10.72 -8.63 6.49
N PHE A 8 -11.18 -7.51 5.92
CA PHE A 8 -12.44 -7.39 5.18
C PHE A 8 -12.43 -8.17 3.86
N ASN A 9 -13.40 -9.07 3.66
CA ASN A 9 -13.44 -9.99 2.51
C ASN A 9 -14.59 -9.72 1.54
N ALA A 10 -15.07 -8.48 1.44
CA ALA A 10 -16.07 -8.13 0.43
C ALA A 10 -15.63 -8.54 -0.99
N TRP A 11 -16.61 -8.90 -1.82
CA TRP A 11 -16.43 -9.41 -3.17
C TRP A 11 -15.63 -10.72 -3.29
N ASN A 12 -15.29 -11.39 -2.18
CA ASN A 12 -14.35 -12.53 -2.14
C ASN A 12 -12.91 -12.13 -2.47
N GLN A 13 -12.50 -10.91 -2.13
CA GLN A 13 -11.16 -10.39 -2.45
C GLN A 13 -9.99 -11.11 -1.74
N LEU A 14 -10.28 -12.02 -0.81
CA LEU A 14 -9.29 -12.84 -0.10
C LEU A 14 -9.37 -14.33 -0.46
N GLN A 15 -10.19 -14.73 -1.45
CA GLN A 15 -10.36 -16.14 -1.86
C GLN A 15 -9.80 -16.39 -3.26
N PHE A 16 -8.71 -17.17 -3.35
CA PHE A 16 -7.98 -17.43 -4.60
C PHE A 16 -8.26 -18.84 -5.15
N ASP A 17 -9.51 -19.29 -5.16
CA ASP A 17 -9.85 -20.66 -5.52
C ASP A 17 -9.42 -21.04 -6.95
N SER A 18 -8.63 -22.12 -7.01
CA SER A 18 -8.12 -22.71 -8.23
C SER A 18 -9.20 -23.55 -8.92
N GLY A 19 -10.15 -22.89 -9.59
CA GLY A 19 -11.06 -23.55 -10.53
C GLY A 19 -12.54 -23.17 -10.35
N GLN A 20 -13.12 -22.62 -11.42
CA GLN A 20 -14.55 -22.36 -11.61
C GLN A 20 -15.20 -21.37 -10.63
N SER A 21 -14.87 -20.08 -10.77
CA SER A 21 -15.94 -19.08 -10.66
C SER A 21 -16.50 -18.86 -12.06
N ASP A 22 -17.56 -19.58 -12.41
CA ASP A 22 -18.44 -19.12 -13.48
C ASP A 22 -18.80 -17.67 -13.16
N ALA A 23 -18.62 -16.75 -14.11
CA ALA A 23 -19.03 -15.36 -13.93
C ALA A 23 -20.55 -15.21 -13.64
N ASN A 24 -21.30 -16.33 -13.73
CA ASN A 24 -22.72 -16.45 -13.41
C ASN A 24 -23.00 -17.12 -12.04
N ALA A 25 -21.99 -17.64 -11.32
CA ALA A 25 -22.19 -18.22 -9.98
C ALA A 25 -22.42 -17.15 -8.89
N PHE A 26 -22.25 -15.88 -9.23
CA PHE A 26 -22.49 -14.74 -8.34
C PHE A 26 -23.97 -14.37 -8.19
N GLU A 27 -24.87 -14.96 -8.97
CA GLU A 27 -26.32 -14.72 -8.83
C GLU A 27 -26.96 -15.62 -7.76
N ASP A 28 -26.30 -16.69 -7.31
CA ASP A 28 -26.88 -17.71 -6.40
C ASP A 28 -26.18 -17.83 -5.03
N ALA A 29 -25.16 -17.02 -4.73
CA ALA A 29 -24.53 -16.99 -3.41
C ALA A 29 -25.30 -16.01 -2.49
N GLU A 30 -26.29 -16.52 -1.75
CA GLU A 30 -27.13 -15.73 -0.84
C GLU A 30 -26.38 -15.18 0.39
N ASP A 31 -25.15 -15.62 0.68
CA ASP A 31 -24.38 -15.21 1.84
C ASP A 31 -23.16 -14.34 1.47
N GLU A 32 -23.04 -13.18 2.11
CA GLU A 32 -21.83 -12.35 2.06
C GLU A 32 -20.62 -13.16 2.56
N PRO A 33 -19.46 -13.05 1.89
CA PRO A 33 -18.28 -13.78 2.33
C PRO A 33 -17.79 -13.31 3.70
N ASN A 34 -17.45 -14.28 4.54
CA ASN A 34 -16.94 -14.00 5.87
C ASN A 34 -15.60 -13.26 5.80
N ASP A 35 -15.48 -12.24 6.66
CA ASP A 35 -14.20 -11.60 6.98
C ASP A 35 -13.25 -12.59 7.68
N LEU A 36 -11.95 -12.34 7.57
CA LEU A 36 -10.93 -13.16 8.20
C LEU A 36 -10.41 -12.47 9.46
N GLU A 37 -10.86 -12.90 10.64
CA GLU A 37 -10.48 -12.30 11.94
C GLU A 37 -9.03 -12.56 12.36
N SER A 38 -8.34 -13.48 11.68
CA SER A 38 -6.93 -13.77 11.90
C SER A 38 -6.25 -14.17 10.60
N PHE A 39 -4.92 -14.05 10.56
CA PHE A 39 -4.14 -14.45 9.40
C PHE A 39 -4.42 -15.92 9.06
N THR A 40 -4.96 -16.13 7.87
CA THR A 40 -5.33 -17.44 7.34
C THR A 40 -4.57 -17.65 6.04
N CYS A 41 -4.05 -18.85 5.81
CA CYS A 41 -3.42 -19.19 4.53
C CYS A 41 -4.51 -19.20 3.44
N VAL A 42 -4.49 -18.21 2.55
CA VAL A 42 -5.49 -18.04 1.48
C VAL A 42 -4.99 -18.55 0.13
N LEU A 43 -3.68 -18.75 -0.03
CA LEU A 43 -3.11 -19.32 -1.23
C LEU A 43 -1.79 -20.04 -0.91
N ASP A 44 -1.78 -21.37 -1.08
CA ASP A 44 -0.62 -22.25 -0.90
C ASP A 44 0.05 -22.55 -2.26
N GLN A 45 0.44 -21.48 -2.96
CA GLN A 45 1.20 -21.54 -4.22
C GLN A 45 2.43 -20.64 -4.12
N ASP A 46 3.33 -20.70 -5.09
CA ASP A 46 4.54 -19.87 -5.08
C ASP A 46 4.23 -18.43 -5.52
N VAL A 47 3.75 -17.60 -4.59
CA VAL A 47 3.48 -16.18 -4.77
C VAL A 47 4.76 -15.38 -4.64
N ASP A 48 5.04 -14.51 -5.61
CA ASP A 48 6.15 -13.55 -5.61
C ASP A 48 5.74 -12.24 -4.91
N ARG A 49 4.57 -11.70 -5.27
CA ARG A 49 4.02 -10.49 -4.68
C ARG A 49 2.49 -10.49 -4.69
N VAL A 50 1.89 -9.65 -3.86
CA VAL A 50 0.44 -9.43 -3.82
C VAL A 50 0.12 -7.96 -4.03
N SER A 51 -0.89 -7.69 -4.87
CA SER A 51 -1.35 -6.34 -5.22
C SER A 51 -2.83 -6.22 -4.89
N PRO A 52 -3.18 -5.76 -3.68
CA PRO A 52 -4.56 -5.50 -3.30
C PRO A 52 -5.08 -4.20 -3.93
N PHE A 53 -6.32 -4.26 -4.42
CA PHE A 53 -7.11 -3.12 -4.90
C PHE A 53 -8.38 -3.01 -4.04
N PHE A 54 -9.23 -2.03 -4.33
CA PHE A 54 -10.42 -1.76 -3.54
C PHE A 54 -11.43 -2.92 -3.50
N SER A 55 -11.64 -3.61 -4.62
CA SER A 55 -12.66 -4.68 -4.76
C SER A 55 -12.09 -6.04 -5.15
N TYR A 56 -10.78 -6.15 -5.33
CA TYR A 56 -10.11 -7.36 -5.77
C TYR A 56 -8.63 -7.35 -5.37
N THR A 57 -8.02 -8.52 -5.32
CA THR A 57 -6.60 -8.70 -5.02
C THR A 57 -5.97 -9.56 -6.09
N ILE A 58 -4.76 -9.19 -6.52
CA ILE A 58 -3.95 -10.02 -7.41
C ILE A 58 -2.83 -10.68 -6.62
N ALA A 59 -2.73 -12.00 -6.70
CA ALA A 59 -1.54 -12.74 -6.33
C ALA A 59 -0.71 -13.01 -7.60
N HIS A 60 0.48 -12.43 -7.66
CA HIS A 60 1.42 -12.63 -8.76
C HIS A 60 2.30 -13.84 -8.42
N LEU A 61 2.18 -14.91 -9.21
CA LEU A 61 2.94 -16.14 -9.00
C LEU A 61 4.34 -16.04 -9.62
N SER A 62 5.31 -16.73 -9.03
CA SER A 62 6.70 -16.78 -9.52
C SER A 62 6.83 -17.35 -10.94
N ASN A 63 5.82 -18.07 -11.43
CA ASN A 63 5.76 -18.59 -12.79
C ASN A 63 5.25 -17.56 -13.83
N GLY A 64 4.96 -16.33 -13.40
CA GLY A 64 4.45 -15.24 -14.24
C GLY A 64 2.93 -15.24 -14.44
N GLN A 65 2.18 -16.11 -13.78
CA GLN A 65 0.71 -16.09 -13.79
C GLN A 65 0.15 -15.20 -12.68
N ASP A 66 -0.97 -14.53 -12.98
CA ASP A 66 -1.73 -13.75 -11.99
C ASP A 66 -3.00 -14.51 -11.60
N LEU A 67 -3.21 -14.69 -10.30
CA LEU A 67 -4.49 -15.15 -9.74
C LEU A 67 -5.24 -13.96 -9.16
N ILE A 68 -6.54 -13.87 -9.47
CA ILE A 68 -7.38 -12.74 -9.05
C ILE A 68 -8.46 -13.27 -8.12
N ALA A 69 -8.52 -12.71 -6.92
CA ALA A 69 -9.61 -12.86 -5.97
C ALA A 69 -10.43 -11.57 -5.97
N GLY A 70 -11.75 -11.63 -5.93
CA GLY A 70 -12.60 -10.43 -5.88
C GLY A 70 -13.28 -10.04 -7.19
N SER A 71 -13.88 -8.86 -7.20
CA SER A 71 -14.58 -8.29 -8.36
C SER A 71 -13.64 -7.35 -9.14
N LEU A 72 -13.12 -7.84 -10.27
CA LEU A 72 -12.25 -7.07 -11.17
C LEU A 72 -13.07 -6.10 -12.04
N PRO A 73 -12.89 -4.77 -11.90
CA PRO A 73 -13.62 -3.81 -12.74
C PRO A 73 -13.25 -3.93 -14.22
N LYS A 74 -14.20 -3.61 -15.11
CA LYS A 74 -14.02 -3.75 -16.57
C LYS A 74 -12.83 -2.97 -17.12
N ASP A 75 -12.64 -1.73 -16.68
CA ASP A 75 -11.52 -0.91 -17.16
C ASP A 75 -10.18 -1.39 -16.59
N HIS A 76 -10.16 -1.97 -15.39
CA HIS A 76 -9.01 -2.66 -14.82
C HIS A 76 -8.65 -3.91 -15.62
N ALA A 77 -9.65 -4.67 -16.09
CA ALA A 77 -9.43 -5.80 -17.00
C ALA A 77 -8.89 -5.34 -18.37
N ARG A 78 -9.43 -4.25 -18.92
CA ARG A 78 -8.97 -3.66 -20.19
C ARG A 78 -7.54 -3.14 -20.10
N LEU A 79 -7.18 -2.47 -19.02
CA LEU A 79 -5.81 -2.00 -18.77
C LEU A 79 -4.80 -3.15 -18.85
N ARG A 80 -5.15 -4.29 -18.26
CA ARG A 80 -4.31 -5.50 -18.25
C ARG A 80 -4.25 -6.21 -19.60
N ALA A 81 -5.30 -6.08 -20.41
CA ALA A 81 -5.36 -6.61 -21.77
C ALA A 81 -4.62 -5.75 -22.81
N LEU A 82 -4.08 -4.59 -22.44
CA LEU A 82 -3.28 -3.77 -23.34
C LEU A 82 -2.07 -4.55 -23.85
N LYS A 83 -1.67 -4.30 -25.09
CA LYS A 83 -0.48 -4.93 -25.71
C LYS A 83 0.81 -4.65 -24.91
N ARG A 84 0.86 -3.50 -24.25
CA ARG A 84 1.95 -3.06 -23.36
C ARG A 84 1.31 -2.41 -22.14
N PRO A 85 0.88 -3.20 -21.14
CA PRO A 85 0.29 -2.63 -19.95
C PRO A 85 1.38 -1.84 -19.19
N PRO A 86 1.03 -0.69 -18.59
CA PRO A 86 1.99 0.03 -17.76
C PRO A 86 2.36 -0.81 -16.54
N THR A 87 3.64 -0.87 -16.22
CA THR A 87 4.14 -1.55 -15.02
C THR A 87 4.06 -0.68 -13.78
N LEU A 88 4.02 0.64 -13.96
CA LEU A 88 3.85 1.64 -12.90
C LEU A 88 2.56 2.42 -13.18
N PHE A 89 1.54 2.09 -12.39
CA PHE A 89 0.20 2.63 -12.47
C PHE A 89 -0.35 2.78 -11.06
N ALA A 90 -1.04 3.90 -10.81
CA ALA A 90 -1.74 4.13 -9.55
C ALA A 90 -3.06 4.88 -9.79
N GLU A 91 -4.09 4.53 -9.03
CA GLU A 91 -5.42 5.14 -9.09
C GLU A 91 -5.78 5.69 -7.71
N ALA A 92 -6.04 7.00 -7.63
CA ALA A 92 -6.47 7.66 -6.41
C ALA A 92 -7.97 7.47 -6.19
N SER A 93 -8.45 7.63 -4.94
CA SER A 93 -9.86 7.42 -4.58
C SER A 93 -10.84 8.39 -5.28
N ASN A 94 -10.33 9.52 -5.80
CA ASN A 94 -11.10 10.45 -6.62
C ASN A 94 -11.20 10.03 -8.10
N GLY A 95 -10.68 8.85 -8.46
CA GLY A 95 -10.71 8.27 -9.80
C GLY A 95 -9.59 8.74 -10.72
N ILE A 96 -8.78 9.73 -10.33
CA ILE A 96 -7.64 10.18 -11.13
C ILE A 96 -6.60 9.07 -11.17
N VAL A 97 -5.99 8.90 -12.34
CA VAL A 97 -4.97 7.89 -12.60
C VAL A 97 -3.64 8.55 -12.92
N ALA A 98 -2.57 8.04 -12.35
CA ALA A 98 -1.21 8.32 -12.76
C ALA A 98 -0.57 7.06 -13.36
N VAL A 99 0.15 7.23 -14.47
CA VAL A 99 0.79 6.13 -15.19
C VAL A 99 2.13 6.57 -15.76
N VAL A 100 3.13 5.70 -15.67
CA VAL A 100 4.40 5.90 -16.36
C VAL A 100 4.34 5.20 -17.70
N ASP A 101 4.55 5.93 -18.79
CA ASP A 101 4.61 5.34 -20.13
C ASP A 101 5.81 4.37 -20.20
N PRO A 102 5.59 3.09 -20.51
CA PRO A 102 6.64 2.08 -20.47
C PRO A 102 7.70 2.23 -21.57
N SER A 103 7.44 3.04 -22.60
CA SER A 103 8.35 3.28 -23.72
C SER A 103 9.18 4.55 -23.57
N THR A 104 8.62 5.58 -22.95
CA THR A 104 9.28 6.88 -22.79
C THR A 104 9.74 7.17 -21.37
N GLY A 105 9.18 6.47 -20.36
CA GLY A 105 9.39 6.75 -18.95
C GLY A 105 8.69 8.03 -18.46
N VAL A 106 7.86 8.67 -19.30
CA VAL A 106 7.16 9.92 -18.97
C VAL A 106 5.96 9.62 -18.08
N LEU A 107 5.77 10.43 -17.04
CA LEU A 107 4.60 10.35 -16.17
C LEU A 107 3.43 11.13 -16.77
N HIS A 108 2.29 10.45 -16.90
CA HIS A 108 1.04 11.02 -17.36
C HIS A 108 -0.05 10.89 -16.29
N GLN A 109 -0.95 11.88 -16.24
CA GLN A 109 -2.17 11.80 -15.44
C GLN A 109 -3.40 11.83 -16.34
N HIS A 110 -4.34 10.94 -16.05
CA HIS A 110 -5.64 10.84 -16.72
C HIS A 110 -6.76 11.13 -15.72
N PRO A 111 -7.88 11.71 -16.18
CA PRO A 111 -8.99 12.06 -15.30
C PRO A 111 -9.72 10.82 -14.77
N SER A 112 -9.58 9.69 -15.45
CA SER A 112 -10.11 8.39 -15.04
C SER A 112 -9.37 7.25 -15.71
N LEU A 113 -9.51 6.04 -15.14
CA LEU A 113 -9.04 4.82 -15.80
C LEU A 113 -9.73 4.59 -17.15
N SER A 114 -11.04 4.89 -17.25
CA SER A 114 -11.80 4.78 -18.50
C SER A 114 -11.17 5.64 -19.61
N SER A 115 -10.74 6.85 -19.27
CA SER A 115 -10.07 7.77 -20.19
C SER A 115 -8.71 7.24 -20.65
N LEU A 116 -7.92 6.67 -19.72
CA LEU A 116 -6.65 6.01 -20.05
C LEU A 116 -6.85 4.84 -21.02
N VAL A 117 -7.78 3.92 -20.73
CA VAL A 117 -7.99 2.72 -21.59
C VAL A 117 -8.65 3.05 -22.92
N ALA A 118 -9.34 4.19 -23.02
CA ALA A 118 -9.85 4.73 -24.28
C ALA A 118 -8.76 5.39 -25.15
N ASN A 119 -7.54 5.55 -24.62
CA ASN A 119 -6.43 6.32 -25.21
C ASN A 119 -6.76 7.80 -25.42
N ASP A 120 -7.56 8.38 -24.54
CA ASP A 120 -7.76 9.84 -24.54
C ASP A 120 -6.46 10.55 -24.10
N PRO A 121 -6.24 11.81 -24.52
CA PRO A 121 -5.10 12.59 -24.07
C PRO A 121 -5.06 12.76 -22.54
N PRO A 122 -3.87 12.69 -21.91
CA PRO A 122 -3.73 12.94 -20.49
C PRO A 122 -4.08 14.40 -20.14
N THR A 123 -4.61 14.62 -18.94
CA THR A 123 -4.86 15.97 -18.42
C THR A 123 -3.56 16.69 -18.06
N HIS A 124 -2.57 15.94 -17.57
CA HIS A 124 -1.24 16.46 -17.28
C HIS A 124 -0.17 15.49 -17.77
N THR A 125 0.93 16.06 -18.25
CA THR A 125 2.13 15.33 -18.63
C THR A 125 3.31 16.00 -17.94
N PHE A 126 4.14 15.20 -17.26
CA PHE A 126 5.32 15.68 -16.53
C PHE A 126 6.58 15.19 -17.24
N PRO A 127 7.02 15.90 -18.30
CA PRO A 127 8.26 15.55 -18.97
C PRO A 127 9.43 15.91 -18.05
N ASN A 128 10.52 15.12 -18.12
CA ASN A 128 11.79 15.37 -17.42
C ASN A 128 11.81 15.09 -15.91
N LEU A 129 10.97 14.18 -15.41
CA LEU A 129 11.18 13.62 -14.08
C LEU A 129 12.36 12.62 -14.12
N THR A 130 13.10 12.54 -13.02
CA THR A 130 14.01 11.42 -12.77
C THR A 130 13.23 10.10 -12.91
N PRO A 131 13.80 9.04 -13.52
CA PRO A 131 13.08 7.79 -13.75
C PRO A 131 12.39 7.28 -12.47
N ILE A 132 11.09 7.01 -12.56
CA ILE A 132 10.29 6.53 -11.44
C ILE A 132 10.45 5.02 -11.34
N THR A 133 10.74 4.52 -10.14
CA THR A 133 10.88 3.08 -9.83
C THR A 133 9.67 2.53 -9.09
N GLN A 134 8.93 3.38 -8.39
CA GLN A 134 7.69 3.02 -7.69
C GLN A 134 6.71 4.19 -7.76
N LEU A 135 5.43 3.89 -8.01
CA LEU A 135 4.34 4.86 -8.12
C LEU A 135 3.14 4.32 -7.35
N LEU A 136 2.64 5.10 -6.38
CA LEU A 136 1.48 4.74 -5.57
C LEU A 136 0.52 5.93 -5.47
N ALA A 137 -0.73 5.64 -5.13
CA ALA A 137 -1.76 6.63 -4.89
C ALA A 137 -2.20 6.61 -3.43
N TYR A 138 -2.50 7.79 -2.91
CA TYR A 138 -3.27 8.01 -1.69
C TYR A 138 -4.63 8.63 -2.08
N SER A 139 -5.53 8.90 -1.12
CA SER A 139 -6.94 9.24 -1.40
C SER A 139 -7.13 10.35 -2.43
N THR A 140 -6.28 11.38 -2.40
CA THR A 140 -6.44 12.60 -3.21
C THR A 140 -5.14 13.01 -3.92
N GLY A 141 -4.24 12.05 -4.15
CA GLY A 141 -2.98 12.32 -4.82
C GLY A 141 -2.09 11.10 -4.95
N PHE A 142 -0.82 11.36 -5.20
CA PHE A 142 0.16 10.37 -5.61
C PHE A 142 1.51 10.63 -4.96
N ALA A 143 2.25 9.55 -4.79
CA ALA A 143 3.65 9.58 -4.41
C ALA A 143 4.45 8.68 -5.35
N ALA A 144 5.70 9.07 -5.60
CA ALA A 144 6.61 8.32 -6.47
C ALA A 144 8.01 8.29 -5.87
N LEU A 145 8.70 7.14 -6.02
CA LEU A 145 10.12 7.00 -5.72
C LEU A 145 10.89 7.03 -7.03
N THR A 146 11.94 7.84 -7.09
CA THR A 146 12.81 7.95 -8.25
C THR A 146 14.00 6.99 -8.16
N SER A 147 14.69 6.78 -9.28
CA SER A 147 15.92 5.98 -9.35
C SER A 147 17.10 6.59 -8.59
N THR A 148 16.99 7.84 -8.13
CA THR A 148 17.94 8.53 -7.25
C THR A 148 17.46 8.58 -5.80
N SER A 149 16.45 7.76 -5.44
CA SER A 149 15.87 7.66 -4.09
C SER A 149 15.20 8.94 -3.58
N GLU A 150 14.73 9.80 -4.48
CA GLU A 150 13.91 10.95 -4.09
C GLU A 150 12.44 10.55 -4.04
N VAL A 151 11.75 10.95 -2.98
CA VAL A 151 10.29 10.81 -2.87
C VAL A 151 9.63 12.07 -3.41
N LEU A 152 8.81 11.92 -4.46
CA LEU A 152 7.99 12.97 -5.03
C LEU A 152 6.55 12.85 -4.52
N THR A 153 5.91 13.95 -4.19
CA THR A 153 4.48 13.98 -3.80
C THR A 153 3.71 15.07 -4.53
N TRP A 154 2.46 14.75 -4.90
CA TRP A 154 1.53 15.71 -5.48
C TRP A 154 0.08 15.27 -5.34
N GLY A 155 -0.84 16.23 -5.24
CA GLY A 155 -2.25 15.97 -5.06
C GLY A 155 -3.04 17.23 -4.74
N ASP A 156 -4.11 17.04 -3.98
CA ASP A 156 -5.06 18.09 -3.60
C ASP A 156 -4.56 18.95 -2.43
N GLU A 157 -4.49 20.27 -2.62
CA GLU A 157 -4.01 21.23 -1.62
C GLU A 157 -4.86 21.29 -0.35
N ARG A 158 -6.10 20.80 -0.38
CA ARG A 158 -6.99 20.73 0.78
C ARG A 158 -6.55 19.65 1.78
N TYR A 159 -5.66 18.76 1.37
CA TYR A 159 -5.09 17.68 2.19
C TYR A 159 -3.56 17.80 2.25
N PRO A 160 -3.02 18.94 2.74
CA PRO A 160 -1.59 19.25 2.63
C PRO A 160 -0.72 18.27 3.44
N ALA A 161 -1.27 17.68 4.50
CA ALA A 161 -0.53 16.75 5.34
C ALA A 161 -0.06 15.49 4.59
N CYS A 162 -0.81 15.04 3.58
CA CYS A 162 -0.41 13.90 2.73
C CYS A 162 0.78 14.25 1.82
N LEU A 163 1.00 15.55 1.54
CA LEU A 163 2.08 15.98 0.67
C LEU A 163 3.44 15.85 1.33
N GLY A 164 3.55 15.81 2.67
CA GLY A 164 4.85 15.70 3.35
C GLY A 164 5.69 16.99 3.35
N ARG A 165 5.12 18.09 2.82
CA ARG A 165 5.78 19.37 2.56
C ARG A 165 4.75 20.50 2.51
N GLU A 166 5.22 21.72 2.73
CA GLU A 166 4.42 22.92 2.51
C GLU A 166 4.34 23.26 1.01
N PRO A 167 3.13 23.37 0.41
CA PRO A 167 2.97 23.86 -0.96
C PRO A 167 3.34 25.34 -1.07
N THR A 168 4.05 25.71 -2.14
CA THR A 168 4.41 27.10 -2.46
C THR A 168 3.97 27.45 -3.87
N PRO A 169 3.89 28.74 -4.27
CA PRO A 169 3.59 29.11 -5.65
C PRO A 169 4.53 28.47 -6.68
N GLU A 170 5.81 28.29 -6.34
CA GLU A 170 6.82 27.67 -7.20
C GLU A 170 6.75 26.13 -7.19
N ARG A 171 6.20 25.55 -6.11
CA ARG A 171 6.05 24.09 -5.91
C ARG A 171 4.64 23.78 -5.40
N PRO A 172 3.60 23.99 -6.23
CA PRO A 172 2.22 23.81 -5.82
C PRO A 172 1.91 22.34 -5.51
N ALA A 173 0.76 22.12 -4.86
CA ALA A 173 0.33 20.79 -4.43
C ALA A 173 0.15 19.83 -5.61
N ASN A 174 -0.32 20.31 -6.76
CA ASN A 174 -0.67 19.51 -7.93
C ASN A 174 0.52 19.13 -8.83
N LEU A 175 1.76 19.50 -8.47
CA LEU A 175 2.96 19.14 -9.24
C LEU A 175 3.84 18.14 -8.49
N PRO A 176 4.33 17.07 -9.16
CA PRO A 176 5.31 16.15 -8.57
C PRO A 176 6.52 16.92 -8.06
N THR A 177 6.71 16.93 -6.75
CA THR A 177 7.73 17.74 -6.10
C THR A 177 8.50 16.90 -5.07
N PRO A 178 9.84 16.97 -5.04
CA PRO A 178 10.64 16.26 -4.05
C PRO A 178 10.32 16.67 -2.61
N LEU A 179 10.40 15.71 -1.70
CA LEU A 179 10.33 15.89 -0.26
C LEU A 179 11.70 16.17 0.34
N PRO A 180 12.05 17.42 0.68
CA PRO A 180 13.40 17.74 1.17
C PRO A 180 13.68 17.09 2.53
N SER A 181 12.65 16.90 3.36
CA SER A 181 12.75 16.25 4.68
C SER A 181 13.18 14.79 4.63
N LEU A 182 13.03 14.11 3.49
CA LEU A 182 13.48 12.73 3.27
C LEU A 182 14.78 12.65 2.45
N THR A 183 15.47 13.77 2.26
CA THR A 183 16.78 13.80 1.61
C THR A 183 17.91 13.81 2.63
N SER A 184 19.02 13.15 2.33
CA SER A 184 20.23 13.13 3.17
C SER A 184 20.00 12.64 4.61
N LEU A 185 19.15 11.62 4.78
CA LEU A 185 18.84 11.02 6.08
C LEU A 185 20.06 10.29 6.67
N PRO A 186 20.21 10.26 8.00
CA PRO A 186 21.37 9.66 8.67
C PRO A 186 21.49 8.15 8.41
N THR A 187 20.36 7.48 8.21
CA THR A 187 20.25 6.04 7.92
C THR A 187 20.18 5.74 6.42
N GLY A 188 20.58 6.71 5.58
CA GLY A 188 20.72 6.51 4.15
C GLY A 188 19.45 6.82 3.35
N PRO A 189 19.50 6.59 2.03
CA PRO A 189 18.43 6.99 1.11
C PRO A 189 17.15 6.17 1.31
N ILE A 190 16.03 6.68 0.82
CA ILE A 190 14.76 5.93 0.76
C ILE A 190 14.88 4.77 -0.23
N THR A 191 14.47 3.58 0.20
CA THR A 191 14.51 2.34 -0.58
C THR A 191 13.14 1.89 -1.06
N THR A 192 12.10 2.17 -0.27
CA THR A 192 10.71 1.84 -0.59
C THR A 192 9.75 2.74 0.18
N PHE A 193 8.51 2.81 -0.27
CA PHE A 193 7.43 3.49 0.43
C PHE A 193 6.10 2.75 0.27
N SER A 194 5.12 3.07 1.10
CA SER A 194 3.76 2.54 1.04
C SER A 194 2.77 3.63 1.42
N CYS A 195 1.62 3.67 0.79
CA CYS A 195 0.58 4.64 1.11
C CYS A 195 -0.81 4.10 0.83
N CYS A 196 -1.77 4.53 1.64
CA CYS A 196 -3.19 4.32 1.42
C CYS A 196 -3.97 5.35 2.25
N GLY A 197 -5.18 5.67 1.81
CA GLY A 197 -6.01 6.65 2.49
C GLY A 197 -5.31 8.00 2.59
N SER A 198 -5.06 8.46 3.80
CA SER A 198 -4.36 9.71 4.06
C SER A 198 -3.00 9.52 4.75
N THR A 199 -2.47 8.29 4.77
CA THR A 199 -1.21 7.94 5.42
C THR A 199 -0.19 7.46 4.40
N LEU A 200 1.06 7.87 4.60
CA LEU A 200 2.21 7.48 3.82
C LEU A 200 3.35 7.06 4.75
N ALA A 201 4.12 6.07 4.33
CA ALA A 201 5.26 5.55 5.05
C ALA A 201 6.43 5.34 4.08
N ALA A 202 7.66 5.58 4.52
CA ALA A 202 8.88 5.33 3.74
C ALA A 202 9.94 4.66 4.61
N LEU A 203 10.73 3.79 3.99
CA LEU A 203 11.86 3.11 4.62
C LEU A 203 13.18 3.61 4.06
N THR A 204 14.14 3.81 4.95
CA THR A 204 15.54 4.11 4.58
C THR A 204 16.33 2.82 4.31
N ALA A 205 17.51 2.96 3.71
CA ALA A 205 18.45 1.85 3.53
C ALA A 205 18.98 1.27 4.86
N GLY A 206 18.91 2.04 5.94
CA GLY A 206 19.22 1.64 7.30
C GLY A 206 18.01 1.12 8.08
N ASN A 207 16.88 0.85 7.42
CA ASN A 207 15.66 0.27 8.00
C ASN A 207 14.89 1.18 8.99
N ASP A 208 15.15 2.48 8.96
CA ASP A 208 14.31 3.45 9.68
C ASP A 208 13.00 3.70 8.93
N LEU A 209 11.91 3.74 9.70
CA LEU A 209 10.56 4.06 9.23
C LEU A 209 10.25 5.54 9.44
N TYR A 210 9.81 6.21 8.37
CA TYR A 210 9.26 7.56 8.42
C TYR A 210 7.79 7.52 8.00
N VAL A 211 6.92 8.18 8.76
CA VAL A 211 5.48 8.23 8.50
C VAL A 211 4.98 9.66 8.47
N TRP A 212 4.04 9.95 7.58
CA TRP A 212 3.33 11.22 7.51
C TRP A 212 1.92 11.02 6.95
N GLY A 213 1.15 12.10 6.96
CA GLY A 213 -0.23 12.07 6.50
C GLY A 213 -1.17 12.85 7.41
N SER A 214 -2.47 12.75 7.12
CA SER A 214 -3.49 13.37 7.94
C SER A 214 -3.59 12.70 9.30
N THR A 215 -3.49 13.50 10.36
CA THR A 215 -3.81 13.09 11.73
C THR A 215 -5.30 13.20 12.06
N THR A 216 -6.08 13.78 11.14
CA THR A 216 -7.52 13.96 11.27
C THR A 216 -8.26 12.99 10.35
N ALA A 217 -9.01 12.05 10.91
CA ALA A 217 -9.92 11.24 10.11
C ALA A 217 -11.11 12.10 9.67
N ALA A 218 -11.41 12.07 8.37
CA ALA A 218 -12.73 12.42 7.91
C ALA A 218 -13.72 11.37 8.43
N GLY A 219 -14.27 11.59 9.65
CA GLY A 219 -15.44 10.87 10.15
C GLY A 219 -15.22 9.81 11.24
N GLN A 220 -14.75 10.22 12.42
CA GLN A 220 -14.94 9.54 13.74
C GLN A 220 -13.83 8.60 14.26
N ARG A 221 -12.60 8.62 13.74
CA ARG A 221 -11.51 7.80 14.30
C ARG A 221 -10.25 8.63 14.53
N GLY A 222 -9.51 8.31 15.59
CA GLY A 222 -8.28 9.02 15.98
C GLY A 222 -7.17 8.86 14.93
N PRO A 223 -6.06 9.60 15.08
CA PRO A 223 -4.90 9.45 14.20
C PRO A 223 -4.38 8.00 14.24
N LEU A 224 -3.90 7.49 13.08
CA LEU A 224 -3.28 6.16 12.99
C LEU A 224 -2.11 6.03 13.99
N LEU A 225 -1.31 7.09 14.07
CA LEU A 225 -0.21 7.24 15.01
C LEU A 225 -0.35 8.61 15.69
N PRO A 226 -0.40 8.68 17.03
CA PRO A 226 -0.68 9.92 17.76
C PRO A 226 0.44 10.96 17.63
N ASP A 227 1.68 10.52 17.41
CA ASP A 227 2.88 11.36 17.44
C ASP A 227 3.29 11.90 16.07
N LEU A 228 2.43 11.77 15.05
CA LEU A 228 2.72 12.35 13.73
C LEU A 228 2.65 13.87 13.77
N SER A 229 3.56 14.50 13.02
CA SER A 229 3.56 15.95 12.82
C SER A 229 2.19 16.45 12.33
N PRO A 230 1.55 17.42 13.02
CA PRO A 230 0.30 18.04 12.54
C PRO A 230 0.45 18.71 11.17
N ASP A 231 1.64 19.23 10.88
CA ASP A 231 1.97 19.85 9.59
C ASP A 231 2.25 18.82 8.48
N GLY A 232 2.08 17.52 8.78
CA GLY A 232 2.28 16.42 7.86
C GLY A 232 3.72 16.18 7.46
N ILE A 233 4.71 16.70 8.20
CA ILE A 233 6.12 16.44 7.92
C ILE A 233 6.45 14.97 8.26
N PRO A 234 7.20 14.26 7.39
CA PRO A 234 7.72 12.92 7.68
C PRO A 234 8.40 12.83 9.04
N THR A 235 7.83 12.00 9.90
CA THR A 235 8.25 11.82 11.29
C THR A 235 8.86 10.43 11.43
N PRO A 236 10.06 10.28 12.01
CA PRO A 236 10.62 8.97 12.29
C PRO A 236 9.77 8.24 13.34
N VAL A 237 9.47 6.96 13.09
CA VAL A 237 8.62 6.14 13.96
C VAL A 237 9.42 4.95 14.48
N VAL A 238 9.39 4.77 15.78
CA VAL A 238 9.91 3.58 16.45
C VAL A 238 8.75 2.72 16.90
N ILE A 239 8.86 1.42 16.68
CA ILE A 239 7.85 0.44 17.04
C ILE A 239 8.15 -0.13 18.42
N PHE A 240 7.13 -0.27 19.26
CA PHE A 240 7.23 -0.89 20.57
C PHE A 240 5.96 -1.73 20.83
N ASP A 241 6.08 -2.90 21.43
CA ASP A 241 4.91 -3.62 21.96
C ASP A 241 4.62 -3.08 23.35
N GLU A 242 3.40 -2.59 23.59
CA GLU A 242 2.96 -2.13 24.91
C GLU A 242 2.97 -3.26 25.97
N ASN A 243 2.92 -4.52 25.54
CA ASN A 243 2.90 -5.68 26.42
C ASN A 243 4.27 -6.32 26.64
N ASP A 244 5.31 -5.77 26.02
CA ASP A 244 6.67 -6.27 26.15
C ASP A 244 7.47 -5.39 27.13
N ASP A 245 7.95 -6.00 28.21
CA ASP A 245 8.85 -5.36 29.17
C ASP A 245 10.26 -5.16 28.60
N ASP A 246 10.53 -5.75 27.41
CA ASP A 246 11.80 -5.67 26.73
C ASP A 246 12.02 -4.27 26.11
N ARG A 247 12.65 -3.41 26.93
CA ARG A 247 13.06 -2.06 26.54
C ARG A 247 14.19 -2.06 25.52
N ASP A 248 14.78 -3.21 25.24
CA ASP A 248 15.82 -3.33 24.23
C ASP A 248 15.17 -3.18 22.84
N GLN A 249 15.67 -2.21 22.07
CA GLN A 249 15.21 -1.93 20.71
C GLN A 249 15.90 -2.81 19.66
N GLU A 250 16.67 -3.80 20.11
CA GLU A 250 17.43 -4.67 19.23
C GLU A 250 16.47 -5.51 18.37
N GLY A 251 16.63 -5.44 17.05
CA GLY A 251 15.79 -6.18 16.09
C GLY A 251 14.45 -5.52 15.74
N LYS A 252 14.17 -4.29 16.19
CA LYS A 252 12.95 -3.52 15.85
C LYS A 252 13.10 -2.66 14.58
N ASP A 253 14.24 -2.75 13.89
CA ASP A 253 14.45 -2.18 12.56
C ASP A 253 13.44 -2.73 11.55
N ILE A 254 12.96 -1.89 10.64
CA ILE A 254 11.84 -2.24 9.75
C ILE A 254 12.36 -2.72 8.39
N LEU A 255 12.07 -3.99 8.10
CA LEU A 255 12.40 -4.64 6.84
C LEU A 255 11.39 -4.31 5.74
N ASP A 256 10.10 -4.25 6.08
CA ASP A 256 9.02 -4.00 5.11
C ASP A 256 7.82 -3.33 5.78
N VAL A 257 7.05 -2.54 5.02
CA VAL A 257 5.90 -1.77 5.50
C VAL A 257 4.77 -1.74 4.49
N ALA A 258 3.55 -1.90 4.98
CA ALA A 258 2.33 -1.78 4.20
C ALA A 258 1.30 -0.90 4.91
N VAL A 259 0.78 0.11 4.21
CA VAL A 259 -0.24 1.03 4.72
C VAL A 259 -1.59 0.69 4.09
N GLY A 260 -2.60 0.45 4.93
CA GLY A 260 -4.01 0.39 4.56
C GLY A 260 -4.75 1.69 4.90
N GLU A 261 -6.07 1.73 4.75
CA GLU A 261 -6.86 2.97 4.90
C GLU A 261 -6.83 3.50 6.34
N GLU A 262 -6.95 2.59 7.31
CA GLU A 262 -6.97 2.89 8.75
C GLU A 262 -5.99 2.03 9.56
N HIS A 263 -5.05 1.34 8.91
CA HIS A 263 -4.09 0.48 9.60
C HIS A 263 -2.74 0.46 8.89
N MET A 264 -1.70 0.05 9.61
CA MET A 264 -0.38 -0.21 9.04
C MET A 264 0.13 -1.55 9.56
N VAL A 265 0.82 -2.28 8.69
CA VAL A 265 1.48 -3.55 8.98
C VAL A 265 2.95 -3.38 8.68
N VAL A 266 3.81 -3.84 9.58
CA VAL A 266 5.27 -3.80 9.41
C VAL A 266 5.87 -5.16 9.67
N LEU A 267 6.97 -5.44 8.99
CA LEU A 267 7.83 -6.59 9.23
C LEU A 267 9.17 -6.08 9.75
N THR A 268 9.60 -6.57 10.91
CA THR A 268 10.92 -6.24 11.45
C THR A 268 12.02 -7.12 10.86
N THR A 269 13.27 -6.68 10.98
CA THR A 269 14.45 -7.49 10.60
C THR A 269 14.60 -8.78 11.41
N ALA A 270 14.01 -8.83 12.62
CA ALA A 270 13.89 -10.06 13.42
C ALA A 270 12.83 -11.04 12.88
N GLY A 271 12.05 -10.66 11.86
CA GLY A 271 10.98 -11.46 11.28
C GLY A 271 9.67 -11.40 12.08
N GLU A 272 9.50 -10.37 12.90
CA GLU A 272 8.29 -10.14 13.68
C GLU A 272 7.34 -9.22 12.92
N VAL A 273 6.04 -9.44 13.08
CA VAL A 273 5.01 -8.61 12.44
C VAL A 273 4.33 -7.76 13.49
N PHE A 274 4.27 -6.45 13.25
CA PHE A 274 3.51 -5.52 14.08
C PHE A 274 2.42 -4.83 13.28
N VAL A 275 1.36 -4.46 13.98
CA VAL A 275 0.20 -3.77 13.44
C VAL A 275 -0.21 -2.60 14.32
N VAL A 276 -0.73 -1.55 13.71
CA VAL A 276 -1.32 -0.39 14.40
C VAL A 276 -2.52 0.12 13.62
N GLY A 277 -3.48 0.75 14.30
CA GLY A 277 -4.65 1.39 13.69
C GLY A 277 -6.00 0.81 14.11
N GLY A 278 -7.01 0.91 13.23
CA GLY A 278 -8.36 0.42 13.52
C GLY A 278 -8.49 -1.09 13.35
N ASN A 279 -9.26 -1.75 14.23
CA ASN A 279 -9.62 -3.19 14.16
C ASN A 279 -11.07 -3.47 13.74
N GLY A 280 -11.76 -2.48 13.18
CA GLY A 280 -13.22 -2.54 13.00
C GLY A 280 -13.70 -3.59 11.99
N SER A 281 -12.80 -4.16 11.20
CA SER A 281 -13.04 -5.13 10.13
C SER A 281 -12.12 -6.36 10.24
N GLY A 282 -11.59 -6.63 11.44
CA GLY A 282 -10.65 -7.74 11.70
C GLY A 282 -9.22 -7.50 11.20
N GLN A 283 -8.91 -6.31 10.68
CA GLN A 283 -7.54 -5.89 10.41
C GLN A 283 -6.87 -5.58 11.76
N LEU A 284 -5.95 -6.44 12.22
CA LEU A 284 -5.48 -6.57 13.61
C LEU A 284 -4.94 -5.31 14.35
N GLY A 285 -4.99 -4.13 13.74
CA GLY A 285 -4.53 -2.86 14.31
C GLY A 285 -5.27 -2.46 15.58
N THR A 286 -4.58 -1.85 16.53
CA THR A 286 -5.21 -1.21 17.70
C THR A 286 -4.66 0.21 17.90
N GLY A 287 -5.18 0.99 18.84
CA GLY A 287 -4.73 2.36 19.13
C GLY A 287 -3.26 2.53 19.57
N GLY A 288 -2.47 1.45 19.52
CA GLY A 288 -1.02 1.39 19.66
C GLY A 288 -0.46 0.20 18.86
N TRP A 289 0.86 0.16 18.69
CA TRP A 289 1.54 -0.95 18.03
C TRP A 289 1.35 -2.26 18.80
N ARG A 290 1.01 -3.33 18.09
CA ARG A 290 0.88 -4.68 18.66
C ARG A 290 1.60 -5.69 17.82
N ARG A 291 2.32 -6.58 18.49
CA ARG A 291 2.91 -7.74 17.85
C ARG A 291 1.82 -8.75 17.49
N VAL A 292 1.86 -9.22 16.25
CA VAL A 292 1.00 -10.31 15.77
C VAL A 292 1.60 -11.65 16.22
N ARG A 293 0.81 -12.43 16.97
CA ARG A 293 1.18 -13.79 17.36
C ARG A 293 0.92 -14.75 16.21
N LEU A 294 1.99 -15.21 15.58
CA LEU A 294 1.93 -16.12 14.42
C LEU A 294 2.13 -17.59 14.82
N GLU A 295 2.33 -17.89 16.11
CA GLU A 295 2.46 -19.26 16.61
C GLU A 295 1.18 -20.07 16.34
N GLY A 296 1.32 -21.19 15.64
CA GLY A 296 0.19 -22.04 15.27
C GLY A 296 -0.59 -21.56 14.04
N VAL A 297 -0.35 -20.32 13.58
CA VAL A 297 -0.89 -19.79 12.33
C VAL A 297 0.07 -20.09 11.17
N VAL A 298 1.31 -19.64 11.30
CA VAL A 298 2.35 -19.91 10.30
C VAL A 298 2.96 -21.29 10.58
N ARG A 299 3.08 -22.10 9.51
CA ARG A 299 3.68 -23.44 9.59
C ARG A 299 5.07 -23.37 10.22
N LYS A 300 5.36 -24.31 11.13
CA LYS A 300 6.62 -24.34 11.89
C LYS A 300 7.83 -24.34 10.96
N GLY A 301 8.79 -23.45 11.22
CA GLY A 301 10.03 -23.32 10.45
C GLY A 301 9.94 -22.38 9.25
N ARG A 302 8.76 -21.82 8.98
CA ARG A 302 8.54 -20.80 7.95
C ARG A 302 8.64 -19.40 8.55
N ARG A 303 8.96 -18.41 7.72
CA ARG A 303 9.14 -17.01 8.14
C ARG A 303 8.40 -16.07 7.20
N VAL A 304 7.92 -14.96 7.75
CA VAL A 304 7.39 -13.86 6.96
C VAL A 304 8.54 -13.20 6.20
N LYS A 305 8.33 -12.93 4.92
CA LYS A 305 9.29 -12.34 3.99
C LYS A 305 8.84 -10.98 3.44
N GLY A 306 7.55 -10.68 3.52
CA GLY A 306 7.01 -9.39 3.11
C GLY A 306 5.59 -9.20 3.62
N VAL A 307 5.16 -7.94 3.61
CA VAL A 307 3.83 -7.50 4.04
C VAL A 307 3.17 -6.70 2.92
N ALA A 308 1.84 -6.78 2.83
CA ALA A 308 1.05 -5.90 1.99
C ALA A 308 -0.28 -5.59 2.68
N ALA A 309 -0.94 -4.52 2.24
CA ALA A 309 -2.21 -4.07 2.82
C ALA A 309 -3.14 -3.58 1.71
N GLY A 310 -4.38 -4.05 1.74
CA GLY A 310 -5.49 -3.40 1.06
C GLY A 310 -6.09 -2.30 1.93
N ALA A 311 -7.19 -1.70 1.50
CA ALA A 311 -7.87 -0.67 2.29
C ALA A 311 -8.21 -1.17 3.71
N ARG A 312 -8.76 -2.39 3.82
CA ARG A 312 -9.24 -2.99 5.07
C ARG A 312 -8.81 -4.44 5.27
N SER A 313 -7.76 -4.86 4.59
CA SER A 313 -7.19 -6.20 4.65
C SER A 313 -5.68 -6.14 4.74
N SER A 314 -5.07 -7.16 5.34
CA SER A 314 -3.63 -7.29 5.50
C SER A 314 -3.16 -8.63 4.96
N PHE A 315 -1.95 -8.66 4.41
CA PHE A 315 -1.37 -9.83 3.78
C PHE A 315 0.06 -10.08 4.28
N LEU A 316 0.42 -11.35 4.43
CA LEU A 316 1.78 -11.80 4.68
C LEU A 316 2.23 -12.73 3.56
N LEU A 317 3.43 -12.48 3.04
CA LEU A 317 4.15 -13.43 2.19
C LEU A 317 5.05 -14.27 3.09
N VAL A 318 4.81 -15.56 3.14
CA VAL A 318 5.51 -16.51 4.01
C VAL A 318 6.34 -17.44 3.14
N ASP A 319 7.63 -17.63 3.46
CA ASP A 319 8.49 -18.59 2.74
C ASP A 319 7.96 -20.00 2.80
#